data_AF-A0A2E6BLH2-F1
#
_entry.id   AF-A0A2E6BLH2-F1
#
_cell.length_a   1.000
_cell.length_b   1.000
_cell.length_c   1.000
_cell.angle_alpha   90.00
_cell.angle_beta   90.00
_cell.angle_gamma   90.00
#
_symmetry.space_group_name_H-M   'P 1'
#
loop_
_entity.id
_entity.type
_entity.pdbx_description
1 polymer ?
#
loop_
_entity_poly.entity_id
_entity_poly.type
_entity_poly.pdbx_seq_one_letter_code
_entity_poly.pdbx_strand_id
1 'polypeptide(L)'
;MPDFFPTFKKIESKIKKKKNTLVYTKIKSDLDTPVSAYLKICKQQKNSFLLESVQDGSFRGRYSIIGMKPDIIWKCQNNKAYIKNIHSTKNKNFVCQKEPPLISLSKIIKKSQIKFPDDLPPMSAGLIGYLGYETIEMYENIPKRKSSVLILPDGFFIRPTIMAIFDNIKNEGILASPLWYSENSKISSSYKIKLSSLKKIISDINSQINPKFKNNLTNKPFKKPRSNINKKLFFTMVKKAKEYIFSGDVFQVVLSQRFNTNYLLPAFELYRSLRSLNPSPFLFYLNFENLKNSS
;
A
#
# COMPACT_ATOMS: atom_id res chain seq x y z
N MET A 1 -12.19 -25.86 12.72
CA MET A 1 -12.12 -24.37 12.77
C MET A 1 -10.66 -23.97 12.71
N PRO A 2 -10.29 -22.85 12.06
CA PRO A 2 -8.91 -22.40 12.03
C PRO A 2 -8.46 -21.98 13.43
N ASP A 3 -7.25 -22.38 13.82
CA ASP A 3 -6.66 -21.98 15.09
C ASP A 3 -6.14 -20.55 15.02
N PHE A 4 -6.41 -19.77 16.07
CA PHE A 4 -5.99 -18.37 16.17
C PHE A 4 -4.92 -18.20 17.23
N PHE A 5 -3.87 -17.49 16.86
CA PHE A 5 -2.70 -17.26 17.69
C PHE A 5 -2.42 -15.76 17.86
N PRO A 6 -1.83 -15.34 18.98
CA PRO A 6 -1.76 -16.09 20.23
C PRO A 6 -3.13 -16.14 20.93
N THR A 7 -3.27 -16.95 21.99
CA THR A 7 -4.53 -17.06 22.74
C THR A 7 -4.97 -15.71 23.34
N PHE A 8 -6.27 -15.55 23.60
CA PHE A 8 -6.81 -14.32 24.19
C PHE A 8 -6.10 -13.92 25.49
N LYS A 9 -5.80 -14.88 26.38
CA LYS A 9 -5.03 -14.62 27.63
C LYS A 9 -3.66 -13.99 27.35
N LYS A 10 -2.92 -14.48 26.33
CA LYS A 10 -1.62 -13.92 25.93
C LYS A 10 -1.77 -12.51 25.34
N ILE A 11 -2.80 -12.27 24.54
CA ILE A 11 -3.12 -10.94 23.98
C ILE A 11 -3.45 -9.96 25.09
N GLU A 12 -4.32 -10.35 26.02
CA GLU A 12 -4.72 -9.51 27.15
C GLU A 12 -3.51 -9.13 28.01
N SER A 13 -2.63 -10.09 28.30
CA SER A 13 -1.38 -9.83 29.04
C SER A 13 -0.49 -8.80 28.34
N LYS A 14 -0.29 -8.89 27.02
CA LYS A 14 0.51 -7.91 26.25
C LYS A 14 -0.11 -6.52 26.28
N ILE A 15 -1.43 -6.42 26.09
CA ILE A 15 -2.16 -5.15 26.06
C ILE A 15 -2.17 -4.49 27.43
N LYS A 16 -2.33 -5.26 28.53
CA LYS A 16 -2.19 -4.76 29.91
C LYS A 16 -0.79 -4.16 30.17
N LYS A 17 0.25 -4.69 29.52
CA LYS A 17 1.62 -4.13 29.54
C LYS A 17 1.82 -2.96 28.56
N LYS A 18 0.76 -2.37 28.04
CA LYS A 18 0.77 -1.27 27.05
C LYS A 18 1.50 -1.61 25.74
N LYS A 19 1.54 -2.90 25.36
CA LYS A 19 2.20 -3.37 24.12
C LYS A 19 1.17 -3.72 23.06
N ASN A 20 1.37 -3.18 21.85
CA ASN A 20 0.64 -3.62 20.67
C ASN A 20 0.92 -5.11 20.38
N THR A 21 -0.04 -5.77 19.76
CA THR A 21 0.08 -7.16 19.32
C THR A 21 -0.75 -7.36 18.06
N LEU A 22 -0.88 -8.59 17.60
CA LEU A 22 -1.83 -8.98 16.58
C LEU A 22 -2.44 -10.33 16.93
N VAL A 23 -3.54 -10.65 16.28
CA VAL A 23 -4.06 -12.02 16.18
C VAL A 23 -3.86 -12.49 14.74
N TYR A 24 -3.47 -13.74 14.56
CA TYR A 24 -3.27 -14.34 13.25
C TYR A 24 -3.74 -15.79 13.21
N THR A 25 -3.89 -16.30 11.99
CA THR A 25 -4.13 -17.71 11.71
C THR A 25 -3.37 -18.10 10.45
N LYS A 26 -3.12 -19.40 10.30
CA LYS A 26 -2.50 -19.99 9.12
C LYS A 26 -3.56 -20.69 8.29
N ILE A 27 -3.45 -20.56 6.97
CA ILE A 27 -4.34 -21.17 5.98
C ILE A 27 -3.48 -21.89 4.93
N LYS A 28 -4.03 -22.91 4.29
CA LYS A 28 -3.42 -23.47 3.08
C LYS A 28 -3.59 -22.48 1.93
N SER A 29 -2.57 -22.32 1.10
CA SER A 29 -2.61 -21.42 -0.06
C SER A 29 -2.30 -22.12 -1.38
N ASP A 30 -2.57 -23.41 -1.46
CA ASP A 30 -2.37 -24.25 -2.64
C ASP A 30 -3.42 -24.00 -3.75
N LEU A 31 -4.65 -23.68 -3.38
CA LEU A 31 -5.77 -23.49 -4.33
C LEU A 31 -5.92 -22.06 -4.87
N ASP A 32 -5.22 -21.08 -4.29
CA ASP A 32 -5.36 -19.68 -4.65
C ASP A 32 -4.02 -19.02 -4.99
N THR A 33 -4.02 -18.28 -6.10
CA THR A 33 -2.94 -17.34 -6.39
C THR A 33 -3.14 -16.04 -5.58
N PRO A 34 -2.08 -15.26 -5.33
CA PRO A 34 -2.22 -13.93 -4.72
C PRO A 34 -3.21 -13.02 -5.46
N VAL A 35 -3.28 -13.13 -6.79
CA VAL A 35 -4.22 -12.39 -7.64
C VAL A 35 -5.67 -12.82 -7.39
N SER A 36 -5.96 -14.13 -7.37
CA SER A 36 -7.30 -14.63 -7.08
C SER A 36 -7.72 -14.31 -5.65
N ALA A 37 -6.82 -14.48 -4.69
CA ALA A 37 -7.04 -14.09 -3.30
C ALA A 37 -7.40 -12.60 -3.21
N TYR A 38 -6.63 -11.70 -3.83
CA TYR A 38 -6.91 -10.27 -3.84
C TYR A 38 -8.31 -9.94 -4.38
N LEU A 39 -8.70 -10.54 -5.51
CA LEU A 39 -10.03 -10.33 -6.09
C LEU A 39 -11.16 -10.78 -5.15
N LYS A 40 -10.98 -11.94 -4.51
CA LYS A 40 -11.97 -12.53 -3.58
C LYS A 40 -12.10 -11.71 -2.29
N ILE A 41 -10.99 -11.28 -1.69
CA ILE A 41 -11.01 -10.64 -0.36
C ILE A 41 -11.21 -9.13 -0.45
N CYS A 42 -10.56 -8.45 -1.40
CA CYS A 42 -10.61 -6.99 -1.48
C CYS A 42 -11.87 -6.50 -2.17
N LYS A 43 -12.47 -7.26 -3.10
CA LYS A 43 -13.72 -6.92 -3.80
C LYS A 43 -13.77 -5.45 -4.29
N GLN A 44 -12.68 -4.96 -4.86
CA GLN A 44 -12.48 -3.56 -5.31
C GLN A 44 -12.56 -2.47 -4.22
N GLN A 45 -12.64 -2.83 -2.94
CA GLN A 45 -12.65 -1.87 -1.83
C GLN A 45 -11.42 -0.96 -1.89
N LYS A 46 -11.66 0.35 -1.73
CA LYS A 46 -10.60 1.34 -1.63
C LYS A 46 -9.76 1.14 -0.37
N ASN A 47 -8.57 1.71 -0.39
CA ASN A 47 -7.53 1.55 0.62
C ASN A 47 -7.14 0.09 0.83
N SER A 48 -6.89 -0.59 -0.30
CA SER A 48 -6.33 -1.94 -0.35
C SER A 48 -5.12 -1.97 -1.26
N PHE A 49 -4.29 -3.00 -1.12
CA PHE A 49 -3.12 -3.19 -1.97
C PHE A 49 -2.77 -4.67 -2.18
N LEU A 50 -1.98 -4.92 -3.20
CA LEU A 50 -1.24 -6.17 -3.42
C LEU A 50 0.22 -5.80 -3.71
N LEU A 51 1.15 -6.38 -2.95
CA LEU A 51 2.58 -6.30 -3.19
C LEU A 51 3.08 -7.70 -3.53
N GLU A 52 3.85 -7.83 -4.61
CA GLU A 52 4.53 -9.05 -4.99
C GLU A 52 6.01 -8.74 -5.17
N SER A 53 6.85 -9.68 -4.72
CA SER A 53 8.28 -9.67 -5.00
C SER A 53 8.61 -10.72 -6.04
N VAL A 54 9.69 -10.54 -6.78
CA VAL A 54 10.30 -11.54 -7.68
C VAL A 54 11.78 -11.63 -7.33
N GLN A 55 12.34 -12.83 -7.23
CA GLN A 55 13.76 -13.02 -6.92
C GLN A 55 14.45 -13.82 -8.02
N ASP A 56 15.61 -13.31 -8.48
CA ASP A 56 16.63 -14.01 -9.28
C ASP A 56 16.08 -14.90 -10.42
N GLY A 57 15.35 -14.29 -11.37
CA GLY A 57 14.88 -14.99 -12.59
C GLY A 57 13.81 -16.07 -12.37
N SER A 58 13.49 -16.42 -11.13
CA SER A 58 12.35 -17.27 -10.79
C SER A 58 11.05 -16.47 -10.87
N PHE A 59 9.98 -17.03 -11.41
CA PHE A 59 8.72 -16.31 -11.68
C PHE A 59 7.99 -15.78 -10.42
N ARG A 60 8.43 -16.11 -9.20
CA ARG A 60 7.73 -15.73 -7.94
C ARG A 60 8.72 -15.51 -6.80
N GLY A 61 8.70 -14.32 -6.21
CA GLY A 61 9.34 -14.08 -4.92
C GLY A 61 8.62 -14.81 -3.80
N ARG A 62 9.29 -14.96 -2.66
CA ARG A 62 8.79 -15.75 -1.53
C ARG A 62 7.44 -15.26 -1.03
N TYR A 63 7.26 -13.95 -0.92
CA TYR A 63 6.07 -13.36 -0.31
C TYR A 63 5.24 -12.54 -1.29
N SER A 64 3.92 -12.73 -1.19
CA SER A 64 2.90 -11.81 -1.71
C SER A 64 2.05 -11.30 -0.56
N ILE A 65 1.78 -9.99 -0.54
CA ILE A 65 1.21 -9.30 0.62
C ILE A 65 -0.02 -8.54 0.17
N ILE A 66 -1.15 -8.81 0.81
CA ILE A 66 -2.41 -8.07 0.62
C ILE A 66 -2.77 -7.38 1.93
N GLY A 67 -3.15 -6.12 1.85
CA GLY A 67 -3.67 -5.38 2.99
C GLY A 67 -4.93 -4.62 2.64
N MET A 68 -5.81 -4.45 3.62
CA MET A 68 -7.08 -3.73 3.44
C MET A 68 -7.63 -3.14 4.75
N LYS A 69 -8.74 -2.40 4.62
CA LYS A 69 -9.55 -1.90 5.74
C LYS A 69 -8.70 -1.16 6.76
N PRO A 70 -8.00 -0.08 6.37
CA PRO A 70 -7.15 0.61 7.32
C PRO A 70 -7.96 1.27 8.42
N ASP A 71 -7.33 1.41 9.58
CA ASP A 71 -7.87 2.22 10.67
C ASP A 71 -7.32 3.65 10.66
N ILE A 72 -6.13 3.84 10.09
CA ILE A 72 -5.48 5.13 9.91
C ILE A 72 -5.09 5.33 8.44
N ILE A 73 -5.31 6.54 7.95
CA ILE A 73 -4.73 7.04 6.71
C ILE A 73 -3.92 8.29 7.04
N TRP A 74 -2.66 8.31 6.65
CA TRP A 74 -1.77 9.46 6.70
C TRP A 74 -1.58 10.01 5.30
N LYS A 75 -1.65 11.33 5.17
CA LYS A 75 -1.49 12.05 3.90
C LYS A 75 -0.55 13.23 4.10
N CYS A 76 0.41 13.39 3.20
CA CYS A 76 1.22 14.60 3.09
C CYS A 76 0.83 15.38 1.86
N GLN A 77 0.67 16.68 2.00
CA GLN A 77 0.35 17.57 0.90
C GLN A 77 0.82 18.98 1.20
N ASN A 78 1.57 19.58 0.26
CA ASN A 78 2.08 20.94 0.36
C ASN A 78 2.81 21.19 1.69
N ASN A 79 3.73 20.28 2.03
CA ASN A 79 4.50 20.31 3.27
C ASN A 79 3.66 20.28 4.58
N LYS A 80 2.42 19.78 4.52
CA LYS A 80 1.56 19.57 5.69
C LYS A 80 1.15 18.10 5.79
N ALA A 81 1.15 17.57 7.01
CA ALA A 81 0.62 16.24 7.30
C ALA A 81 -0.84 16.30 7.72
N TYR A 82 -1.58 15.27 7.32
CA TYR A 82 -2.97 15.07 7.65
C TYR A 82 -3.19 13.61 8.08
N ILE A 83 -4.00 13.41 9.11
CA ILE A 83 -4.37 12.06 9.58
C ILE A 83 -5.88 11.92 9.56
N LYS A 84 -6.37 10.81 9.02
CA LYS A 84 -7.76 10.38 9.08
C LYS A 84 -7.84 9.08 9.87
N ASN A 85 -8.62 9.08 10.94
CA ASN A 85 -8.93 7.88 11.73
C ASN A 85 -10.32 7.37 11.33
N ILE A 86 -10.35 6.21 10.66
CA ILE A 86 -11.56 5.65 10.04
C ILE A 86 -12.63 5.27 11.07
N HIS A 87 -12.21 4.92 12.29
CA HIS A 87 -13.09 4.48 13.37
C HIS A 87 -13.38 5.59 14.39
N SER A 88 -12.93 6.82 14.14
CA SER A 88 -13.24 7.97 15.00
C SER A 88 -14.75 8.23 15.02
N THR A 89 -15.31 8.36 16.22
CA THR A 89 -16.71 8.76 16.43
C THR A 89 -16.92 10.26 16.30
N LYS A 90 -15.86 11.06 16.48
CA LYS A 90 -15.93 12.54 16.50
C LYS A 90 -15.72 13.17 15.13
N ASN A 91 -14.73 12.70 14.38
CA ASN A 91 -14.38 13.27 13.07
C ASN A 91 -13.74 12.20 12.18
N LYS A 92 -14.38 11.91 11.05
CA LYS A 92 -13.92 10.94 10.04
C LYS A 92 -13.16 11.59 8.88
N ASN A 93 -12.94 12.90 8.92
CA ASN A 93 -12.18 13.64 7.92
C ASN A 93 -10.69 13.67 8.25
N PHE A 94 -9.90 14.17 7.30
CA PHE A 94 -8.49 14.46 7.50
C PHE A 94 -8.29 15.63 8.46
N VAL A 95 -7.50 15.42 9.51
CA VAL A 95 -7.12 16.45 10.48
C VAL A 95 -5.68 16.86 10.23
N CYS A 96 -5.45 18.15 10.00
CA CYS A 96 -4.10 18.70 9.86
C CYS A 96 -3.30 18.49 11.15
N GLN A 97 -2.06 18.04 11.00
CA GLN A 97 -1.13 17.86 12.10
C GLN A 97 -0.34 19.14 12.33
N LYS A 98 0.09 19.38 13.56
CA LYS A 98 0.94 20.53 13.90
C LYS A 98 2.37 20.30 13.48
N GLU A 99 2.81 19.05 13.52
CA GLU A 99 4.17 18.65 13.21
C GLU A 99 4.44 18.59 11.71
N PRO A 100 5.72 18.78 11.29
CA PRO A 100 6.16 18.52 9.93
C PRO A 100 5.81 17.10 9.45
N PRO A 101 5.61 16.88 8.14
CA PRO A 101 5.05 15.63 7.64
C PRO A 101 5.80 14.37 8.09
N LEU A 102 7.12 14.38 7.99
CA LEU A 102 7.93 13.18 8.26
C LEU A 102 8.04 12.88 9.75
N ILE A 103 7.99 13.92 10.59
CA ILE A 103 7.85 13.79 12.05
C ILE A 103 6.49 13.18 12.38
N SER A 104 5.42 13.65 11.73
CA SER A 104 4.07 13.09 11.88
C SER A 104 4.04 11.60 11.48
N LEU A 105 4.61 11.24 10.32
CA LEU A 105 4.70 9.86 9.86
C LEU A 105 5.50 8.99 10.85
N SER A 106 6.66 9.47 11.30
CA SER A 106 7.50 8.79 12.29
C SER A 106 6.75 8.51 13.61
N LYS A 107 5.92 9.45 14.08
CA LYS A 107 5.06 9.25 15.25
C LYS A 107 4.06 8.12 15.02
N ILE A 108 3.47 7.99 13.83
CA ILE A 108 2.54 6.89 13.52
C ILE A 108 3.29 5.56 13.43
N ILE A 109 4.47 5.53 12.81
CA ILE A 109 5.32 4.34 12.75
C ILE A 109 5.60 3.84 14.16
N LYS A 110 6.12 4.71 15.04
CA LYS A 110 6.40 4.37 16.44
C LYS A 110 5.16 3.85 17.19
N LYS A 111 4.01 4.52 17.04
CA LYS A 111 2.73 4.09 17.64
C LYS A 111 2.20 2.76 17.08
N SER A 112 2.67 2.34 15.91
CA SER A 112 2.21 1.13 15.21
C SER A 112 3.19 -0.04 15.33
N GLN A 113 4.27 0.10 16.10
CA GLN A 113 5.25 -0.97 16.29
C GLN A 113 4.63 -2.16 17.02
N ILE A 114 4.89 -3.36 16.50
CA ILE A 114 4.53 -4.65 17.10
C ILE A 114 5.80 -5.50 17.12
N LYS A 115 6.09 -6.14 18.26
CA LYS A 115 7.10 -7.20 18.32
C LYS A 115 6.46 -8.50 17.83
N PHE A 116 6.87 -8.95 16.64
CA PHE A 116 6.39 -10.19 16.04
C PHE A 116 7.04 -11.43 16.68
N PRO A 117 6.36 -12.59 16.68
CA PRO A 117 7.01 -13.89 16.82
C PRO A 117 8.02 -14.13 15.68
N ASP A 118 9.08 -14.90 15.94
CA ASP A 118 10.15 -15.14 14.96
C ASP A 118 9.68 -15.90 13.72
N ASP A 119 8.62 -16.70 13.83
CA ASP A 119 8.03 -17.46 12.73
C ASP A 119 7.05 -16.63 11.86
N LEU A 120 6.73 -15.40 12.28
CA LEU A 120 5.76 -14.55 11.59
C LEU A 120 6.48 -13.57 10.64
N PRO A 121 6.09 -13.50 9.36
CA PRO A 121 6.71 -12.56 8.43
C PRO A 121 6.56 -11.11 8.92
N PRO A 122 7.62 -10.27 8.83
CA PRO A 122 7.61 -8.90 9.36
C PRO A 122 6.56 -7.99 8.71
N MET A 123 6.09 -8.34 7.51
CA MET A 123 5.02 -7.67 6.79
C MET A 123 3.61 -7.96 7.36
N SER A 124 3.48 -8.64 8.49
CA SER A 124 2.20 -8.99 9.12
C SER A 124 1.45 -7.81 9.75
N ALA A 125 2.11 -6.66 9.89
CA ALA A 125 1.51 -5.37 10.22
C ALA A 125 2.45 -4.25 9.74
N GLY A 126 1.91 -3.09 9.39
CA GLY A 126 2.74 -1.95 9.00
C GLY A 126 1.94 -0.79 8.42
N LEU A 127 2.68 0.21 7.94
CA LEU A 127 2.16 1.30 7.12
C LEU A 127 2.57 1.04 5.67
N ILE A 128 1.62 1.08 4.75
CA ILE A 128 1.85 0.80 3.33
C ILE A 128 1.39 1.99 2.51
N GLY A 129 2.24 2.45 1.59
CA GLY A 129 2.05 3.72 0.95
C GLY A 129 3.21 4.13 0.07
N TYR A 130 3.27 5.43 -0.22
CA TYR A 130 4.35 6.04 -0.96
C TYR A 130 4.71 7.42 -0.41
N LEU A 131 5.96 7.82 -0.66
CA LEU A 131 6.40 9.20 -0.67
C LEU A 131 6.72 9.55 -2.13
N GLY A 132 6.12 10.62 -2.62
CA GLY A 132 6.38 11.17 -3.95
C GLY A 132 7.71 11.92 -3.98
N TYR A 133 8.21 12.17 -5.19
CA TYR A 133 9.48 12.87 -5.40
C TYR A 133 9.49 14.24 -4.71
N GLU A 134 8.36 14.93 -4.71
CA GLU A 134 8.20 16.28 -4.16
C GLU A 134 8.41 16.36 -2.65
N THR A 135 8.47 15.22 -1.95
CA THR A 135 8.87 15.19 -0.53
C THR A 135 10.32 15.63 -0.30
N ILE A 136 11.16 15.64 -1.35
CA ILE A 136 12.53 16.15 -1.28
C ILE A 136 12.59 17.65 -0.90
N GLU A 137 11.56 18.43 -1.23
CA GLU A 137 11.45 19.85 -0.85
C GLU A 137 11.44 20.08 0.68
N MET A 138 11.22 19.01 1.46
CA MET A 138 11.23 19.06 2.93
C MET A 138 12.63 18.91 3.53
N TYR A 139 13.58 18.43 2.73
CA TYR A 139 14.94 18.09 3.17
C TYR A 139 15.99 18.96 2.50
N GLU A 140 15.82 19.25 1.21
CA GLU A 140 16.82 19.94 0.40
C GLU A 140 16.35 21.34 0.00
N ASN A 141 17.30 22.27 -0.04
CA ASN A 141 17.04 23.62 -0.52
C ASN A 141 17.01 23.65 -2.06
N ILE A 142 15.86 23.25 -2.63
CA ILE A 142 15.61 23.26 -4.06
C ILE A 142 14.52 24.27 -4.43
N PRO A 143 14.47 24.74 -5.68
CA PRO A 143 13.36 25.57 -6.16
C PRO A 143 12.02 24.86 -5.94
N LYS A 144 11.10 25.52 -5.22
CA LYS A 144 9.76 24.98 -4.95
C LYS A 144 8.98 24.82 -6.26
N ARG A 145 8.23 23.72 -6.38
CA ARG A 145 7.33 23.52 -7.52
C ARG A 145 6.30 24.66 -7.61
N LYS A 146 6.09 25.22 -8.82
CA LYS A 146 5.08 26.26 -9.05
C LYS A 146 3.66 25.72 -8.87
N SER A 147 3.38 24.55 -9.44
CA SER A 147 2.13 23.81 -9.27
C SER A 147 2.31 22.36 -9.73
N SER A 148 1.66 21.41 -9.04
CA SER A 148 1.64 20.02 -9.52
C SER A 148 0.56 19.85 -10.57
N VAL A 149 0.93 19.34 -11.75
CA VAL A 149 -0.03 18.92 -12.77
C VAL A 149 -0.80 17.68 -12.32
N LEU A 150 -0.20 16.86 -11.44
CA LEU A 150 -0.87 15.73 -10.82
C LEU A 150 -1.51 16.16 -9.51
N ILE A 151 -2.84 16.06 -9.42
CA ILE A 151 -3.58 16.27 -8.17
C ILE A 151 -3.43 15.00 -7.32
N LEU A 152 -2.22 14.77 -6.83
CA LEU A 152 -1.85 13.67 -5.94
C LEU A 152 -1.21 14.26 -4.67
N PRO A 153 -1.39 13.61 -3.51
CA PRO A 153 -0.65 13.97 -2.32
C PRO A 153 0.83 13.64 -2.49
N ASP A 154 1.69 14.42 -1.84
CA ASP A 154 3.13 14.21 -1.82
C ASP A 154 3.50 12.93 -1.05
N GLY A 155 2.62 12.44 -0.19
CA GLY A 155 2.78 11.12 0.43
C GLY A 155 1.44 10.59 0.91
N PHE A 156 1.28 9.27 0.90
CA PHE A 156 0.05 8.62 1.32
C PHE A 156 0.35 7.24 1.88
N PHE A 157 0.00 7.02 3.15
CA PHE A 157 0.19 5.73 3.83
C PHE A 157 -1.11 5.31 4.51
N ILE A 158 -1.42 4.03 4.42
CA ILE A 158 -2.50 3.40 5.16
C ILE A 158 -1.94 2.46 6.21
N ARG A 159 -2.64 2.30 7.34
CA ARG A 159 -2.35 1.27 8.34
C ARG A 159 -3.44 0.19 8.27
N PRO A 160 -3.23 -0.91 7.53
CA PRO A 160 -4.26 -1.93 7.35
C PRO A 160 -4.61 -2.62 8.67
N THR A 161 -5.88 -3.00 8.81
CA THR A 161 -6.30 -3.83 9.94
C THR A 161 -6.40 -5.31 9.60
N ILE A 162 -6.24 -5.65 8.32
CA ILE A 162 -6.20 -7.01 7.80
C ILE A 162 -4.99 -7.10 6.87
N MET A 163 -4.16 -8.10 7.11
CA MET A 163 -3.00 -8.47 6.30
C MET A 163 -3.13 -9.94 5.90
N ALA A 164 -2.96 -10.25 4.63
CA ALA A 164 -2.86 -11.61 4.12
C ALA A 164 -1.50 -11.78 3.43
N ILE A 165 -0.70 -12.72 3.91
CA ILE A 165 0.68 -12.96 3.47
C ILE A 165 0.73 -14.37 2.91
N PHE A 166 1.13 -14.52 1.67
CA PHE A 166 1.28 -15.81 1.00
C PHE A 166 2.76 -16.13 0.90
N ASP A 167 3.21 -17.20 1.57
CA ASP A 167 4.56 -17.75 1.47
C ASP A 167 4.56 -18.84 0.39
N ASN A 168 5.04 -18.48 -0.81
CA ASN A 168 5.07 -19.37 -1.97
C ASN A 168 6.04 -20.54 -1.80
N ILE A 169 7.01 -20.45 -0.87
CA ILE A 169 7.95 -21.54 -0.60
C ILE A 169 7.31 -22.57 0.33
N LYS A 170 6.60 -22.09 1.37
CA LYS A 170 5.92 -22.96 2.34
C LYS A 170 4.53 -23.43 1.88
N ASN A 171 3.98 -22.86 0.80
CA ASN A 171 2.58 -23.03 0.39
C ASN A 171 1.59 -22.74 1.54
N GLU A 172 1.92 -21.75 2.35
CA GLU A 172 1.15 -21.33 3.53
C GLU A 172 0.73 -19.86 3.38
N GLY A 173 -0.55 -19.59 3.70
CA GLY A 173 -1.06 -18.24 3.89
C GLY A 173 -1.14 -17.88 5.37
N ILE A 174 -0.80 -16.65 5.72
CA ILE A 174 -0.97 -16.09 7.05
C ILE A 174 -1.96 -14.95 6.96
N LEU A 175 -3.02 -15.01 7.75
CA LEU A 175 -3.97 -13.92 7.90
C LEU A 175 -3.77 -13.27 9.27
N ALA A 176 -3.38 -12.00 9.30
CA ALA A 176 -3.07 -11.26 10.51
C ALA A 176 -3.98 -10.03 10.65
N SER A 177 -4.32 -9.70 11.90
CA SER A 177 -5.06 -8.51 12.26
C SER A 177 -4.45 -7.83 13.49
N PRO A 178 -3.87 -6.63 13.33
CA PRO A 178 -3.27 -5.88 14.44
C PRO A 178 -4.28 -5.47 15.52
N LEU A 179 -3.81 -5.49 16.76
CA LEU A 179 -4.48 -5.05 17.98
C LEU A 179 -3.62 -3.99 18.67
N TRP A 180 -4.13 -2.76 18.67
CA TRP A 180 -3.43 -1.60 19.21
C TRP A 180 -3.82 -1.35 20.66
N TYR A 181 -2.83 -1.06 21.51
CA TYR A 181 -3.11 -0.59 22.86
C TYR A 181 -3.79 0.78 22.83
N SER A 182 -4.82 0.93 23.67
CA SER A 182 -5.50 2.20 23.94
C SER A 182 -6.08 2.15 25.35
N GLU A 183 -5.91 3.23 26.11
CA GLU A 183 -6.32 3.35 27.51
C GLU A 183 -7.81 3.01 27.73
N ASN A 184 -8.66 3.35 26.76
CA ASN A 184 -10.11 3.20 26.86
C ASN A 184 -10.67 1.99 26.07
N SER A 185 -9.81 1.07 25.61
CA SER A 185 -10.25 -0.02 24.74
C SER A 185 -10.74 -1.26 25.51
N LYS A 186 -11.97 -1.71 25.21
CA LYS A 186 -12.46 -3.03 25.64
C LYS A 186 -11.77 -4.12 24.81
N ILE A 187 -10.67 -4.66 25.31
CA ILE A 187 -9.83 -5.63 24.57
C ILE A 187 -10.59 -6.89 24.15
N SER A 188 -11.52 -7.37 24.97
CA SER A 188 -12.36 -8.53 24.66
C SER A 188 -13.25 -8.30 23.43
N SER A 189 -13.91 -7.14 23.34
CA SER A 189 -14.70 -6.73 22.19
C SER A 189 -13.83 -6.55 20.94
N SER A 190 -12.69 -5.87 21.07
CA SER A 190 -11.75 -5.67 19.96
C SER A 190 -11.26 -7.01 19.40
N TYR A 191 -10.86 -7.93 20.27
CA TYR A 191 -10.42 -9.28 19.90
C TYR A 191 -11.52 -10.06 19.15
N LYS A 192 -12.76 -10.05 19.65
CA LYS A 192 -13.91 -10.69 18.99
C LYS A 192 -14.16 -10.11 17.58
N ILE A 193 -14.06 -8.79 17.42
CA ILE A 193 -14.19 -8.12 16.12
C ILE A 193 -13.09 -8.56 15.14
N LYS A 194 -11.83 -8.65 15.61
CA LYS A 194 -10.71 -9.11 14.78
C LYS A 194 -10.88 -10.57 14.35
N LEU A 195 -11.28 -11.46 15.27
CA LEU A 195 -11.56 -12.86 14.95
C LEU A 195 -12.69 -12.99 13.92
N SER A 196 -13.80 -12.27 14.11
CA SER A 196 -14.91 -12.26 13.15
C SER A 196 -14.46 -11.77 11.77
N SER A 197 -13.62 -10.73 11.73
CA SER A 197 -13.06 -10.20 10.49
C SER A 197 -12.17 -11.24 9.79
N LEU A 198 -11.26 -11.91 10.51
CA LEU A 198 -10.42 -12.96 9.92
C LEU A 198 -11.24 -14.15 9.43
N LYS A 199 -12.23 -14.62 10.21
CA LYS A 199 -13.16 -15.69 9.77
C LYS A 199 -13.89 -15.32 8.49
N LYS A 200 -14.31 -14.06 8.34
CA LYS A 200 -14.91 -13.57 7.10
C LYS A 200 -13.92 -13.60 5.93
N ILE A 201 -12.66 -13.20 6.13
CA ILE A 201 -11.63 -13.27 5.08
C ILE A 201 -11.39 -14.72 4.65
N ILE A 202 -11.34 -15.67 5.58
CA ILE A 202 -11.20 -17.11 5.26
C ILE A 202 -12.37 -17.59 4.40
N SER A 203 -13.60 -17.21 4.76
CA SER A 203 -14.78 -17.51 3.96
C SER A 203 -14.71 -16.88 2.56
N ASP A 204 -14.27 -15.62 2.47
CA ASP A 204 -14.10 -14.92 1.20
C ASP A 204 -13.04 -15.61 0.30
N ILE A 205 -11.90 -16.05 0.84
CA ILE A 205 -10.86 -16.79 0.08
C ILE A 205 -11.42 -18.10 -0.48
N ASN A 206 -12.22 -18.83 0.30
CA ASN A 206 -12.80 -20.10 -0.14
C ASN A 206 -14.00 -19.93 -1.09
N SER A 207 -14.46 -18.70 -1.30
CA SER A 207 -15.56 -18.40 -2.22
C SER A 207 -15.11 -18.39 -3.68
N GLN A 208 -16.07 -18.53 -4.61
CA GLN A 208 -15.80 -18.38 -6.02
C GLN A 208 -15.45 -16.93 -6.38
N ILE A 209 -14.55 -16.75 -7.35
CA ILE A 209 -14.27 -15.42 -7.90
C ILE A 209 -15.54 -14.90 -8.58
N ASN A 210 -15.96 -13.69 -8.21
CA ASN A 210 -17.13 -13.08 -8.84
C ASN A 210 -16.90 -12.96 -10.37
N PRO A 211 -17.77 -13.52 -11.21
CA PRO A 211 -17.61 -13.50 -12.66
C PRO A 211 -17.58 -12.07 -13.23
N LYS A 212 -18.11 -11.08 -12.51
CA LYS A 212 -17.98 -9.65 -12.88
C LYS A 212 -16.54 -9.15 -12.92
N PHE A 213 -15.57 -9.86 -12.33
CA PHE A 213 -14.15 -9.56 -12.48
C PHE A 213 -13.54 -10.10 -13.78
N LYS A 214 -14.25 -10.98 -14.52
CA LYS A 214 -13.93 -11.29 -15.90
C LYS A 214 -14.48 -10.15 -16.75
N ASN A 215 -13.64 -9.16 -17.05
CA ASN A 215 -14.08 -8.03 -17.86
C ASN A 215 -14.41 -8.48 -19.29
N ASN A 216 -15.51 -7.95 -19.82
CA ASN A 216 -15.72 -7.92 -21.26
C ASN A 216 -14.66 -6.97 -21.85
N LEU A 217 -13.76 -7.51 -22.68
CA LEU A 217 -12.78 -6.72 -23.41
C LEU A 217 -13.52 -5.62 -24.18
N THR A 218 -13.15 -4.36 -23.93
CA THR A 218 -13.72 -3.26 -24.71
C THR A 218 -13.06 -3.27 -26.08
N ASN A 219 -13.85 -3.37 -27.16
CA ASN A 219 -13.36 -3.24 -28.55
C ASN A 219 -12.90 -1.81 -28.92
N LYS A 220 -12.71 -0.91 -27.94
CA LYS A 220 -12.27 0.46 -28.20
C LYS A 220 -10.77 0.46 -28.54
N PRO A 221 -10.36 1.12 -29.63
CA PRO A 221 -8.97 1.12 -30.05
C PRO A 221 -8.10 1.83 -29.01
N PHE A 222 -6.99 1.18 -28.65
CA PHE A 222 -5.97 1.77 -27.78
C PHE A 222 -5.33 2.98 -28.46
N LYS A 223 -5.33 4.13 -27.79
CA LYS A 223 -4.65 5.34 -28.28
C LYS A 223 -3.19 5.31 -27.85
N LYS A 224 -2.26 5.57 -28.79
CA LYS A 224 -0.83 5.69 -28.46
C LYS A 224 -0.60 6.76 -27.38
N PRO A 225 0.25 6.51 -26.38
CA PRO A 225 0.56 7.50 -25.35
C PRO A 225 1.18 8.78 -25.91
N ARG A 226 0.82 9.91 -25.30
CA ARG A 226 1.31 11.25 -25.63
C ARG A 226 2.25 11.73 -24.54
N SER A 227 3.41 12.25 -24.93
CA SER A 227 4.34 12.90 -23.99
C SER A 227 3.83 14.30 -23.60
N ASN A 228 4.18 14.75 -22.39
CA ASN A 228 4.00 16.13 -21.95
C ASN A 228 5.03 17.11 -22.54
N ILE A 229 6.10 16.59 -23.16
CA ILE A 229 7.21 17.37 -23.72
C ILE A 229 7.42 16.93 -25.17
N ASN A 230 7.71 17.87 -26.07
CA ASN A 230 8.04 17.55 -27.45
C ASN A 230 9.48 17.00 -27.58
N LYS A 231 9.72 16.14 -28.57
CA LYS A 231 11.02 15.47 -28.77
C LYS A 231 12.20 16.45 -28.92
N LYS A 232 12.02 17.56 -29.66
CA LYS A 232 13.07 18.57 -29.88
C LYS A 232 13.48 19.22 -28.56
N LEU A 233 12.51 19.60 -27.74
CA LEU A 233 12.72 20.21 -26.43
C LEU A 233 13.42 19.24 -25.47
N PHE A 234 13.03 17.96 -25.46
CA PHE A 234 13.72 16.96 -24.64
C PHE A 234 15.21 16.82 -25.03
N PHE A 235 15.53 16.85 -26.33
CA PHE A 235 16.92 16.87 -26.76
C PHE A 235 17.68 18.14 -26.36
N THR A 236 17.03 19.30 -26.38
CA THR A 236 17.63 20.54 -25.84
C THR A 236 17.96 20.41 -24.36
N MET A 237 17.07 19.79 -23.56
CA MET A 237 17.34 19.51 -22.15
C MET A 237 18.53 18.57 -21.97
N VAL A 238 18.66 17.53 -22.82
CA VAL A 238 19.80 16.60 -22.79
C VAL A 238 21.12 17.32 -23.14
N LYS A 239 21.12 18.22 -24.14
CA LYS A 239 22.31 19.02 -24.47
C LYS A 239 22.75 19.89 -23.30
N LYS A 240 21.79 20.59 -22.67
CA LYS A 240 22.05 21.41 -21.48
C LYS A 240 22.58 20.58 -20.30
N ALA A 241 22.03 19.38 -20.09
CA ALA A 241 22.54 18.45 -19.09
C ALA A 241 24.02 18.07 -19.34
N LYS A 242 24.40 17.84 -20.60
CA LYS A 242 25.79 17.56 -20.96
C LYS A 242 26.71 18.75 -20.72
N GLU A 243 26.26 19.97 -21.01
CA GLU A 243 27.00 21.19 -20.71
C GLU A 243 27.33 21.29 -19.21
N TYR A 244 26.33 21.07 -18.33
CA TYR A 244 26.55 21.02 -16.88
C TYR A 244 27.50 19.89 -16.43
N ILE A 245 27.54 18.77 -17.17
CA ILE A 245 28.49 17.70 -16.88
C ILE A 245 29.92 18.13 -17.25
N PHE A 246 30.10 18.75 -18.41
CA PHE A 246 31.42 19.20 -18.87
C PHE A 246 31.96 20.40 -18.08
N SER A 247 31.11 21.27 -17.55
CA SER A 247 31.53 22.35 -16.64
C SER A 247 31.90 21.85 -15.23
N GLY A 248 31.65 20.58 -14.93
CA GLY A 248 31.94 19.98 -13.62
C GLY A 248 30.85 20.20 -12.56
N ASP A 249 29.66 20.69 -12.94
CA ASP A 249 28.57 20.96 -12.00
C ASP A 249 27.93 19.66 -11.47
N VAL A 250 27.81 18.63 -12.33
CA VAL A 250 27.27 17.31 -11.96
C VAL A 250 27.96 16.18 -12.73
N PHE A 251 28.05 14.98 -12.16
CA PHE A 251 28.55 13.81 -12.90
C PHE A 251 27.48 13.20 -13.82
N GLN A 252 26.22 13.21 -13.37
CA GLN A 252 25.09 12.66 -14.10
C GLN A 252 23.79 13.35 -13.65
N VAL A 253 22.85 13.53 -14.59
CA VAL A 253 21.47 13.94 -14.29
C VAL A 253 20.48 13.05 -15.03
N VAL A 254 19.42 12.63 -14.33
CA VAL A 254 18.38 11.75 -14.88
C VAL A 254 17.16 12.57 -15.26
N LEU A 255 17.07 12.93 -16.55
CA LEU A 255 15.91 13.64 -17.10
C LEU A 255 14.74 12.67 -17.30
N SER A 256 13.52 13.15 -17.08
CA SER A 256 12.30 12.37 -17.28
C SER A 256 11.24 13.15 -18.06
N GLN A 257 10.29 12.42 -18.63
CA GLN A 257 9.09 12.95 -19.28
C GLN A 257 7.90 12.04 -18.94
N ARG A 258 6.69 12.58 -19.00
CA ARG A 258 5.46 11.87 -18.65
C ARG A 258 4.65 11.56 -19.89
N PHE A 259 4.35 10.27 -20.08
CA PHE A 259 3.39 9.82 -21.09
C PHE A 259 2.00 9.64 -20.48
N ASN A 260 0.96 9.98 -21.24
CA ASN A 260 -0.43 9.76 -20.85
C ASN A 260 -1.25 9.20 -22.02
N THR A 261 -2.24 8.37 -21.70
CA THR A 261 -3.26 7.90 -22.65
C THR A 261 -4.56 7.58 -21.91
N ASN A 262 -5.67 7.51 -22.65
CA ASN A 262 -6.94 7.08 -22.10
C ASN A 262 -6.91 5.56 -21.90
N TYR A 263 -6.99 5.11 -20.65
CA TYR A 263 -7.08 3.71 -20.28
C TYR A 263 -8.49 3.41 -19.76
N LEU A 264 -9.19 2.48 -20.40
CA LEU A 264 -10.62 2.23 -20.16
C LEU A 264 -10.88 0.96 -19.33
N LEU A 265 -9.86 0.14 -19.12
CA LEU A 265 -9.97 -1.05 -18.29
C LEU A 265 -9.72 -0.71 -16.82
N PRO A 266 -10.17 -1.55 -15.88
CA PRO A 266 -9.81 -1.41 -14.48
C PRO A 266 -8.28 -1.43 -14.28
N ALA A 267 -7.75 -0.58 -13.40
CA ALA A 267 -6.30 -0.50 -13.15
C ALA A 267 -5.67 -1.84 -12.72
N PHE A 268 -6.46 -2.75 -12.13
CA PHE A 268 -5.99 -4.08 -11.78
C PHE A 268 -5.69 -4.97 -13.00
N GLU A 269 -6.33 -4.73 -14.15
CA GLU A 269 -5.99 -5.43 -15.39
C GLU A 269 -4.63 -5.00 -15.94
N LEU A 270 -4.27 -3.72 -15.77
CA LEU A 270 -2.93 -3.25 -16.09
C LEU A 270 -1.88 -3.94 -15.22
N TYR A 271 -2.16 -4.05 -13.91
CA TYR A 271 -1.32 -4.81 -12.99
C TYR A 271 -1.14 -6.26 -13.43
N ARG A 272 -2.23 -6.98 -13.73
CA ARG A 272 -2.19 -8.37 -14.18
C ARG A 272 -1.42 -8.55 -15.49
N SER A 273 -1.57 -7.61 -16.42
CA SER A 273 -0.86 -7.62 -17.70
C SER A 273 0.64 -7.39 -17.50
N LEU A 274 1.03 -6.38 -16.70
CA LEU A 274 2.43 -6.11 -16.36
C LEU A 274 3.07 -7.28 -15.63
N ARG A 275 2.35 -7.89 -14.68
CA ARG A 275 2.77 -9.09 -13.96
C ARG A 275 3.14 -10.23 -14.89
N SER A 276 2.40 -10.40 -15.99
CA SER A 276 2.62 -11.48 -16.95
C SER A 276 3.72 -11.16 -17.96
N LEU A 277 3.84 -9.89 -18.38
CA LEU A 277 4.75 -9.49 -19.46
C LEU A 277 6.15 -9.13 -18.95
N ASN A 278 6.24 -8.45 -17.79
CA ASN A 278 7.48 -7.93 -17.22
C ASN A 278 7.49 -8.18 -15.70
N PRO A 279 7.75 -9.42 -15.24
CA PRO A 279 7.87 -9.71 -13.81
C PRO A 279 9.04 -8.91 -13.22
N SER A 280 8.72 -7.88 -12.44
CA SER A 280 9.69 -7.00 -11.76
C SER A 280 9.98 -7.53 -10.36
N PRO A 281 11.21 -7.34 -9.82
CA PRO A 281 11.54 -7.68 -8.44
C PRO A 281 10.59 -7.03 -7.41
N PHE A 282 9.99 -5.89 -7.77
CA PHE A 282 8.97 -5.20 -7.00
C PHE A 282 7.77 -4.90 -7.88
N LEU A 283 6.67 -5.59 -7.64
CA LEU A 283 5.40 -5.37 -8.31
C LEU A 283 4.35 -4.96 -7.28
N PHE A 284 3.60 -3.90 -7.57
CA PHE A 284 2.61 -3.39 -6.61
C PHE A 284 1.34 -2.90 -7.30
N TYR A 285 0.23 -3.05 -6.59
CA TYR A 285 -1.05 -2.45 -6.89
C TYR A 285 -1.56 -1.74 -5.64
N LEU A 286 -1.74 -0.43 -5.70
CA LEU A 286 -2.27 0.39 -4.61
C LEU A 286 -3.63 0.95 -5.03
N ASN A 287 -4.73 0.43 -4.48
CA ASN A 287 -6.09 0.91 -4.74
C ASN A 287 -6.54 1.86 -3.64
N PHE A 288 -5.91 3.03 -3.53
CA PHE A 288 -6.25 4.02 -2.51
C PHE A 288 -7.53 4.80 -2.86
N GLU A 289 -8.21 5.30 -1.83
CA GLU A 289 -9.35 6.23 -2.00
C GLU A 289 -8.91 7.47 -2.78
N ASN A 290 -9.89 8.21 -3.33
CA ASN A 290 -9.62 9.27 -4.28
C ASN A 290 -8.51 10.20 -3.76
N LEU A 291 -7.35 10.12 -4.42
CA LEU A 291 -6.16 10.90 -4.08
C LEU A 291 -6.34 12.37 -4.46
N LYS A 292 -7.41 12.68 -5.19
CA LYS A 292 -7.80 14.05 -5.52
C LYS A 292 -8.37 14.74 -4.28
N ASN A 293 -8.09 16.03 -4.19
CA ASN A 293 -8.51 16.91 -3.11
C ASN A 293 -10.00 16.75 -2.81
N SER A 294 -10.32 16.34 -1.58
CA SER A 294 -11.51 16.86 -0.91
C SER A 294 -11.15 18.26 -0.43
N SER A 295 -11.32 19.25 -1.32
CA SER A 295 -11.58 20.62 -0.90
C SER A 295 -13.04 20.70 -0.49
#